data_AF-A0A2V7S7B9-F1
#
_entry.id   AF-A0A2V7S7B9-F1
#
_cell.length_a   1.000
_cell.length_b   1.000
_cell.length_c   1.000
_cell.angle_alpha   90.00
_cell.angle_beta   90.00
_cell.angle_gamma   90.00
#
_symmetry.space_group_name_H-M   'P 1'
#
loop_
_entity.id
_entity.type
_entity.pdbx_description
1 polymer ?
#
loop_
_entity_poly.entity_id
_entity_poly.type
_entity_poly.pdbx_seq_one_letter_code
_entity_poly.pdbx_strand_id
1 'polypeptide(L)'
;MLDGVDPRITRLFRWHGYEEVEHKAVLFDAFHAARGHGLYTYAVRIAGLWIAVVLLALALPSVSYRILASAGAAQDLHAWRGLIRFVFGRGGMLRGRWRAVAAYHRPDFHPWRYLDNRRFLSDLRDTIIDPAWEVRARRTAARQAGD
;
A
#
# COMPACT_ATOMS: atom_id res chain seq x y z
N MET A 1 -13.18 8.67 4.78
CA MET A 1 -12.86 7.21 4.86
C MET A 1 -12.54 6.79 6.30
N LEU A 2 -11.87 7.63 7.10
CA LEU A 2 -11.56 7.33 8.50
C LEU A 2 -12.45 8.12 9.49
N ASP A 3 -13.49 8.78 8.98
CA ASP A 3 -14.35 9.65 9.77
C ASP A 3 -15.22 8.77 10.69
N GLY A 4 -15.24 9.08 12.00
CA GLY A 4 -15.96 8.28 13.01
C GLY A 4 -15.21 7.03 13.50
N VAL A 5 -13.98 6.78 13.05
CA VAL A 5 -13.12 5.70 13.56
C VAL A 5 -12.38 6.15 14.83
N ASP A 6 -12.15 5.23 15.79
CA ASP A 6 -11.35 5.51 17.01
C ASP A 6 -10.05 6.27 16.64
N PRO A 7 -9.72 7.38 17.34
CA PRO A 7 -8.56 8.21 17.00
C PRO A 7 -7.22 7.47 16.95
N ARG A 8 -7.05 6.41 17.75
CA ARG A 8 -5.82 5.59 17.75
C ARG A 8 -5.71 4.77 16.48
N ILE A 9 -6.81 4.15 16.05
CA ILE A 9 -6.86 3.37 14.80
C ILE A 9 -6.64 4.31 13.61
N THR A 10 -7.27 5.48 13.61
CA THR A 10 -7.04 6.50 12.58
C THR A 10 -5.58 6.90 12.49
N ARG A 11 -4.90 7.11 13.62
CA ARG A 11 -3.47 7.45 13.66
C ARG A 11 -2.61 6.31 13.11
N LEU A 12 -2.88 5.06 13.52
CA LEU A 12 -2.19 3.87 13.02
C LEU A 12 -2.30 3.74 11.50
N PHE A 13 -3.51 3.85 10.95
CA PHE A 13 -3.73 3.76 9.50
C PHE A 13 -3.09 4.90 8.71
N ARG A 14 -3.05 6.12 9.28
CA ARG A 14 -2.33 7.25 8.68
C ARG A 14 -0.82 7.01 8.66
N TRP A 15 -0.25 6.53 9.76
CA TRP A 15 1.16 6.16 9.84
C TRP A 15 1.51 5.03 8.88
N HIS A 16 0.71 3.96 8.83
CA HIS A 16 0.94 2.87 7.88
C HIS A 16 0.84 3.35 6.43
N GLY A 17 -0.17 4.17 6.10
CA GLY A 17 -0.29 4.74 4.76
C GLY A 17 0.87 5.66 4.37
N TYR A 18 1.48 6.35 5.34
CA TYR A 18 2.70 7.11 5.14
C TYR A 18 3.88 6.19 4.79
N GLU A 19 4.12 5.14 5.59
CA GLU A 19 5.21 4.17 5.35
C GLU A 19 5.08 3.46 4.00
N GLU A 20 3.88 3.03 3.63
CA GLU A 20 3.63 2.38 2.34
C GLU A 20 3.98 3.27 1.13
N VAL A 21 3.80 4.59 1.26
CA VAL A 21 4.17 5.56 0.22
C VAL A 21 5.68 5.75 0.13
N GLU A 22 6.42 5.62 1.24
CA GLU A 22 7.89 5.61 1.24
C GLU A 22 8.43 4.29 0.66
N HIS A 23 7.90 3.16 1.12
CA HIS A 23 8.35 1.83 0.73
C HIS A 23 8.22 1.56 -0.76
N LYS A 24 7.22 2.12 -1.46
CA LYS A 24 7.02 1.87 -2.90
C LYS A 24 8.29 2.13 -3.74
N ALA A 25 9.07 3.15 -3.38
CA ALA A 25 10.28 3.52 -4.11
C ALA A 25 11.50 2.80 -3.56
N VAL A 26 11.62 2.70 -2.24
CA VAL A 26 12.71 1.94 -1.58
C VAL A 26 12.75 0.50 -2.11
N LEU A 27 11.59 -0.17 -2.23
CA LEU A 27 11.51 -1.53 -2.76
C LEU A 27 11.90 -1.59 -4.25
N PHE A 28 11.53 -0.58 -5.05
CA PHE A 28 11.90 -0.52 -6.46
C PHE A 28 13.41 -0.36 -6.63
N ASP A 29 14.02 0.52 -5.83
CA ASP A 29 15.45 0.80 -5.85
C ASP A 29 16.25 -0.41 -5.35
N ALA A 30 15.82 -1.04 -4.25
CA ALA A 30 16.43 -2.26 -3.74
C ALA A 30 16.37 -3.41 -4.76
N PHE A 31 15.24 -3.56 -5.46
CA PHE A 31 15.08 -4.58 -6.50
C PHE A 31 16.07 -4.37 -7.66
N HIS A 32 16.24 -3.12 -8.14
CA HIS A 32 17.19 -2.82 -9.22
C HIS A 32 18.64 -2.83 -8.75
N ALA A 33 18.92 -2.46 -7.50
CA ALA A 33 20.25 -2.60 -6.91
C ALA A 33 20.68 -4.09 -6.85
N ALA A 34 19.75 -5.01 -6.57
CA ALA A 34 20.04 -6.43 -6.50
C ALA A 34 20.06 -7.14 -7.87
N ARG A 35 19.19 -6.75 -8.82
CA ARG A 35 19.00 -7.44 -10.10
C ARG A 35 19.59 -6.71 -11.31
N GLY A 36 20.02 -5.46 -11.15
CA GLY A 36 20.41 -4.59 -12.25
C GLY A 36 19.24 -4.19 -13.15
N HIS A 37 19.54 -3.73 -14.36
CA HIS A 37 18.55 -3.34 -15.37
C HIS A 37 18.62 -4.26 -16.60
N GLY A 38 17.52 -4.35 -17.36
CA GLY A 38 17.47 -5.12 -18.60
C GLY A 38 16.15 -5.85 -18.80
N LEU A 39 16.05 -6.57 -19.93
CA LEU A 39 14.82 -7.25 -20.33
C LEU A 39 14.39 -8.32 -19.32
N TYR A 40 15.34 -9.07 -18.76
CA TYR A 40 15.06 -10.08 -17.74
C TYR A 40 14.48 -9.46 -16.46
N THR A 41 15.12 -8.41 -15.94
CA THR A 41 14.63 -7.71 -14.74
C THR A 41 13.25 -7.09 -14.96
N TYR A 42 13.02 -6.51 -16.14
CA TYR A 42 11.69 -6.03 -16.54
C TYR A 42 10.67 -7.17 -16.56
N ALA A 43 10.97 -8.32 -17.16
CA ALA A 43 10.06 -9.46 -17.20
C ALA A 43 9.71 -9.99 -15.81
N VAL A 44 10.70 -10.11 -14.91
CA VAL A 44 10.47 -10.51 -13.50
C VAL A 44 9.56 -9.51 -12.78
N ARG A 45 9.79 -8.21 -13.00
CA ARG A 45 8.97 -7.13 -12.41
C ARG A 45 7.51 -7.22 -12.86
N ILE A 46 7.26 -7.41 -14.16
CA ILE A 46 5.91 -7.55 -14.71
C ILE A 46 5.25 -8.86 -14.26
N ALA A 47 5.99 -9.97 -14.21
CA ALA A 47 5.47 -11.22 -13.67
C ALA A 47 5.05 -11.06 -12.20
N GLY A 48 5.87 -10.41 -11.38
CA GLY A 48 5.56 -10.11 -9.98
C GLY A 48 4.28 -9.29 -9.82
N LEU A 49 4.07 -8.27 -10.65
CA LEU A 49 2.82 -7.51 -10.68
C LEU A 49 1.61 -8.41 -10.93
N TRP A 50 1.66 -9.25 -11.96
CA TRP A 50 0.51 -10.10 -12.32
C TRP A 50 0.25 -11.20 -11.30
N ILE A 51 1.30 -11.77 -10.69
CA ILE A 51 1.17 -12.68 -9.55
C ILE A 51 0.42 -11.97 -8.42
N ALA A 52 0.81 -10.75 -8.06
CA ALA A 52 0.15 -9.98 -7.00
C ALA A 52 -1.33 -9.68 -7.35
N VAL A 53 -1.62 -9.33 -8.61
CA VAL A 53 -3.00 -9.11 -9.08
C VAL A 53 -3.85 -10.38 -8.98
N VAL A 54 -3.32 -11.53 -9.37
CA VAL A 54 -4.01 -12.82 -9.26
C VAL A 54 -4.26 -13.19 -7.79
N LEU A 55 -3.24 -13.07 -6.93
CA LEU A 55 -3.40 -13.33 -5.50
C LEU A 55 -4.46 -12.42 -4.87
N LEU A 56 -4.48 -11.14 -5.24
CA LEU A 56 -5.51 -10.20 -4.80
C LEU A 56 -6.90 -10.63 -5.29
N ALA A 57 -7.04 -11.01 -6.55
CA ALA A 57 -8.30 -11.46 -7.13
C ALA A 57 -8.84 -12.73 -6.45
N LEU A 58 -7.95 -13.63 -6.01
CA LEU A 58 -8.32 -14.84 -5.27
C LEU A 58 -8.68 -14.55 -3.80
N ALA A 59 -7.96 -13.63 -3.16
CA ALA A 59 -8.16 -13.30 -1.75
C ALA A 59 -9.41 -12.43 -1.53
N LEU A 60 -9.68 -11.47 -2.42
CA LEU A 60 -10.75 -10.47 -2.25
C LEU A 60 -12.12 -11.09 -1.99
N PRO A 61 -12.62 -12.09 -2.75
CA PRO A 61 -13.92 -12.70 -2.50
C PRO A 61 -14.00 -13.38 -1.12
N SER A 62 -12.97 -14.13 -0.74
CA SER A 62 -12.91 -14.84 0.53
C SER A 62 -12.91 -13.87 1.72
N VAL A 63 -12.08 -12.83 1.67
CA VAL A 63 -12.02 -11.80 2.71
C VAL A 63 -13.34 -11.01 2.78
N SER A 64 -13.89 -10.64 1.63
CA SER A 64 -15.19 -9.95 1.53
C SER A 64 -16.31 -10.75 2.19
N TYR A 65 -16.38 -12.05 1.89
CA TYR A 65 -17.35 -12.95 2.49
C TYR A 65 -17.19 -13.03 4.01
N ARG A 66 -15.96 -13.21 4.50
CA ARG A 66 -15.67 -13.28 5.94
C ARG A 66 -16.06 -12.00 6.68
N ILE A 67 -15.82 -10.84 6.07
CA ILE A 67 -16.23 -9.55 6.63
C ILE A 67 -17.76 -9.48 6.74
N LEU A 68 -18.49 -9.75 5.65
CA LEU A 68 -19.96 -9.72 5.69
C LEU A 68 -20.55 -10.78 6.64
N ALA A 69 -19.97 -11.98 6.67
CA ALA A 69 -20.39 -13.06 7.57
C ALA A 69 -20.21 -12.67 9.05
N SER A 70 -19.09 -12.02 9.40
CA SER A 70 -18.86 -11.51 10.76
C SER A 70 -19.87 -10.45 11.19
N ALA A 71 -20.49 -9.76 10.24
CA ALA A 71 -21.54 -8.77 10.47
C ALA A 71 -22.97 -9.35 10.34
N GLY A 72 -23.12 -10.67 10.16
CA GLY A 72 -24.42 -11.32 9.94
C GLY A 72 -25.06 -11.00 8.57
N ALA A 73 -24.31 -10.39 7.65
CA ALA A 73 -24.81 -9.86 6.37
C ALA A 73 -24.35 -10.67 5.15
N ALA A 74 -23.84 -11.90 5.34
CA ALA A 74 -23.32 -12.72 4.25
C ALA A 74 -24.36 -13.03 3.15
N GLN A 75 -25.63 -13.13 3.52
CA GLN A 75 -26.74 -13.38 2.59
C GLN A 75 -27.45 -12.10 2.13
N ASP A 76 -27.03 -10.92 2.60
CA ASP A 76 -27.67 -9.65 2.25
C ASP A 76 -27.10 -9.07 0.95
N LEU A 77 -27.94 -9.08 -0.10
CA LEU A 77 -27.60 -8.51 -1.40
C LEU A 77 -27.35 -6.99 -1.35
N HIS A 78 -27.99 -6.26 -0.43
CA HIS A 78 -27.73 -4.83 -0.25
C HIS A 78 -26.34 -4.58 0.34
N ALA A 79 -25.93 -5.38 1.34
CA ALA A 79 -24.57 -5.34 1.87
C ALA A 79 -23.52 -5.65 0.79
N TRP A 80 -23.75 -6.66 -0.05
CA TRP A 80 -22.88 -6.98 -1.19
C TRP A 80 -22.80 -5.83 -2.21
N ARG A 81 -23.92 -5.23 -2.58
CA ARG A 81 -23.94 -4.04 -3.46
C ARG A 81 -23.19 -2.87 -2.85
N GLY A 82 -23.35 -2.65 -1.54
CA GLY A 82 -22.61 -1.66 -0.77
C GLY A 82 -21.10 -1.89 -0.85
N LEU A 83 -20.66 -3.12 -0.65
CA LEU A 83 -19.26 -3.52 -0.74
C LEU A 83 -18.69 -3.37 -2.16
N ILE A 84 -19.41 -3.84 -3.19
CA ILE A 84 -18.97 -3.69 -4.59
C ILE A 84 -18.83 -2.20 -4.93
N ARG A 85 -19.78 -1.37 -4.51
CA ARG A 85 -19.70 0.09 -4.70
C ARG A 85 -18.53 0.69 -3.92
N PHE A 86 -18.22 0.21 -2.72
CA PHE A 86 -17.06 0.65 -1.96
C PHE A 86 -15.73 0.29 -2.65
N VAL A 87 -15.62 -0.91 -3.22
CA VAL A 87 -14.39 -1.37 -3.87
C VAL A 87 -14.22 -0.73 -5.26
N PHE A 88 -15.28 -0.72 -6.08
CA PHE A 88 -15.21 -0.40 -7.52
C PHE A 88 -15.96 0.87 -7.93
N GLY A 89 -16.82 1.42 -7.06
CA GLY A 89 -17.66 2.57 -7.36
C GLY A 89 -16.90 3.90 -7.50
N ARG A 90 -17.65 5.00 -7.61
CA ARG A 90 -17.10 6.35 -7.73
C ARG A 90 -16.41 6.74 -6.41
N GLY A 91 -15.10 6.97 -6.45
CA GLY A 91 -14.27 7.16 -5.26
C GLY A 91 -13.93 5.87 -4.50
N GLY A 92 -14.22 4.70 -5.09
CA GLY A 92 -13.94 3.41 -4.49
C GLY A 92 -12.45 3.06 -4.41
N MET A 93 -12.11 2.10 -3.56
CA MET A 93 -10.73 1.76 -3.21
C MET A 93 -9.83 1.43 -4.41
N LEU A 94 -10.35 0.68 -5.39
CA LEU A 94 -9.62 0.25 -6.58
C LEU A 94 -9.83 1.18 -7.79
N ARG A 95 -10.68 2.19 -7.66
CA ARG A 95 -10.97 3.13 -8.74
C ARG A 95 -9.69 3.90 -9.09
N GLY A 96 -9.36 3.97 -10.39
CA GLY A 96 -8.19 4.69 -10.89
C GLY A 96 -6.84 3.97 -10.71
N ARG A 97 -6.80 2.83 -10.00
CA ARG A 97 -5.57 2.03 -9.84
C ARG A 97 -5.06 1.44 -11.16
N TRP A 98 -5.95 1.25 -12.14
CA TRP A 98 -5.57 0.80 -13.48
C TRP A 98 -4.54 1.73 -14.16
N ARG A 99 -4.55 3.04 -13.87
CA ARG A 99 -3.56 3.98 -14.42
C ARG A 99 -2.16 3.70 -13.86
N ALA A 100 -2.08 3.31 -12.60
CA ALA A 100 -0.82 2.92 -11.96
C ALA A 100 -0.32 1.59 -12.54
N VAL A 101 -1.21 0.62 -12.73
CA VAL A 101 -0.90 -0.65 -13.42
C VAL A 101 -0.35 -0.37 -14.82
N ALA A 102 -1.03 0.46 -15.62
CA ALA A 102 -0.57 0.82 -16.96
C ALA A 102 0.79 1.53 -16.94
N ALA A 103 1.01 2.46 -16.00
CA ALA A 103 2.30 3.12 -15.84
C ALA A 103 3.42 2.14 -15.45
N TYR A 104 3.13 1.14 -14.60
CA TYR A 104 4.09 0.13 -14.16
C TYR A 104 4.64 -0.74 -15.30
N HIS A 105 3.89 -0.87 -16.40
CA HIS A 105 4.33 -1.57 -17.61
C HIS A 105 5.37 -0.78 -18.42
N ARG A 106 5.63 0.49 -18.10
CA ARG A 106 6.64 1.26 -18.83
C ARG A 106 8.06 0.78 -18.50
N PRO A 107 8.95 0.59 -19.48
CA PRO A 107 10.34 0.22 -19.21
C PRO A 107 11.07 1.24 -18.33
N ASP A 108 10.77 2.53 -18.53
CA ASP A 108 11.34 3.67 -17.80
C ASP A 108 10.56 4.05 -16.52
N PHE A 109 9.71 3.15 -16.02
CA PHE A 109 8.91 3.39 -14.83
C PHE A 109 9.79 3.59 -13.60
N HIS A 110 9.47 4.62 -12.82
CA HIS A 110 9.97 4.81 -11.46
C HIS A 110 8.83 5.32 -10.57
N PRO A 111 8.62 4.80 -9.35
CA PRO A 111 7.51 5.20 -8.49
C PRO A 111 7.42 6.71 -8.22
N TRP A 112 8.57 7.37 -7.98
CA TRP A 112 8.64 8.83 -7.80
C TRP A 112 8.36 9.63 -9.08
N ARG A 113 8.67 9.07 -10.26
CA ARG A 113 8.39 9.74 -11.53
C ARG A 113 6.92 9.66 -11.91
N TYR A 114 6.26 8.55 -11.55
CA TYR A 114 4.82 8.38 -11.77
C TYR A 114 3.99 9.26 -10.84
N LEU A 115 4.32 9.29 -9.55
CA LEU A 115 3.65 10.14 -8.57
C LEU A 115 4.65 10.55 -7.48
N ASP A 116 5.07 11.81 -7.54
CA ASP A 116 5.96 12.40 -6.55
C ASP A 116 5.19 12.80 -5.31
N ASN A 117 5.36 12.03 -4.23
CA ASN A 117 4.73 12.30 -2.94
C ASN A 117 5.72 12.89 -1.93
N ARG A 118 6.96 13.22 -2.32
CA ARG A 118 8.02 13.59 -1.36
C ARG A 118 7.65 14.84 -0.57
N ARG A 119 7.06 15.85 -1.22
CA ARG A 119 6.56 17.06 -0.55
C ARG A 119 5.41 16.74 0.43
N PHE A 120 4.50 15.86 0.03
CA PHE A 120 3.40 15.44 0.91
C PHE A 120 3.91 14.66 2.13
N LEU A 121 4.93 13.82 1.94
CA LEU A 121 5.59 13.11 3.03
C LEU A 121 6.34 14.07 3.96
N SER A 122 7.07 15.06 3.44
CA SER A 122 7.74 16.05 4.28
C SER A 122 6.75 16.83 5.14
N ASP A 123 5.62 17.24 4.56
CA ASP A 123 4.61 18.03 5.27
C ASP A 123 3.90 17.20 6.36
N LEU A 124 3.73 15.89 6.14
CA LEU A 124 3.07 14.99 7.09
C LEU A 124 3.99 14.41 8.16
N ARG A 125 5.31 14.39 7.93
CA ARG A 125 6.30 13.77 8.82
C ARG A 125 6.09 14.21 10.27
N ASP A 126 6.01 15.51 10.52
CA ASP A 126 5.91 16.06 11.87
C ASP A 126 4.53 15.86 12.52
N THR A 127 3.52 15.51 11.72
CA THR A 127 2.15 15.25 12.19
C THR A 127 1.89 13.77 12.46
N ILE A 128 2.55 12.89 11.70
CA ILE A 128 2.32 11.44 11.71
C ILE A 128 3.36 10.71 12.55
N ILE A 129 4.62 11.14 12.51
CA ILE A 129 5.71 10.53 13.25
C ILE A 129 5.90 11.27 14.57
N ASP A 130 5.76 10.55 15.68
CA ASP A 130 6.17 11.04 16.98
C ASP A 130 7.71 11.02 17.06
N PRO A 131 8.38 12.17 17.30
CA PRO A 131 9.85 12.22 17.42
C PRO A 131 10.43 11.24 18.44
N ALA A 132 9.66 10.87 19.47
CA ALA A 132 10.06 9.89 20.48
C ALA A 132 10.23 8.48 19.91
N TRP A 133 9.55 8.15 18.81
CA TRP A 133 9.67 6.85 18.14
C TRP A 133 11.02 6.70 17.43
N GLU A 134 11.54 7.78 16.83
CA GLU A 134 12.85 7.76 16.16
C GLU A 134 14.00 7.57 17.15
N VAL A 135 13.94 8.22 18.31
CA VAL A 135 14.99 8.12 19.35
C VAL A 135 15.12 6.70 19.88
N ARG A 136 14.00 5.99 20.06
CA ARG A 136 13.99 4.60 20.50
C ARG A 136 14.61 3.67 19.44
N ALA A 137 14.26 3.84 18.17
CA ALA A 137 14.81 3.03 17.08
C ALA A 137 16.34 3.16 16.98
N ARG A 138 16.87 4.39 17.08
CA ARG A 138 18.32 4.64 17.05
C ARG A 138 19.06 4.03 18.24
N ARG A 139 18.48 4.07 19.45
CA ARG A 139 19.05 3.43 20.65
C ARG A 139 19.08 1.91 20.55
N THR A 140 18.05 1.29 19.98
CA THR A 140 18.01 -0.16 19.77
C THR A 140 19.03 -0.60 18.71
N ALA A 141 19.11 0.12 17.59
CA ALA A 141 20.08 -0.17 16.54
C ALA A 141 21.54 0.01 17.02
N ALA A 142 21.82 1.05 17.81
CA ALA A 142 23.14 1.27 18.39
C ALA A 142 23.56 0.19 19.40
N ARG A 143 22.60 -0.44 20.11
CA ARG A 143 22.88 -1.59 20.97
C ARG A 143 23.15 -2.85 20.16
N GLN A 144 22.45 -3.08 19.06
CA GLN A 144 22.62 -4.26 18.19
C GLN A 144 23.89 -4.22 17.33
N ALA A 145 24.46 -3.05 17.10
CA ALA A 145 25.71 -2.89 16.35
C ALA A 145 26.98 -2.90 17.23
N GLY A 146 26.81 -2.99 18.55
CA GLY A 146 27.89 -3.00 19.55
C GLY A 146 28.18 -4.37 20.16
N ASP A 147 27.44 -5.42 19.76
CA ASP A 147 27.66 -6.84 20.08
C ASP A 147 28.16 -7.58 18.83
#